data_AF-A0A529N8W5-F1
#
_entry.id   AF-A0A529N8W5-F1
#
_cell.length_a   1.000
_cell.length_b   1.000
_cell.length_c   1.000
_cell.angle_alpha   90.00
_cell.angle_beta   90.00
_cell.angle_gamma   90.00
#
_symmetry.space_group_name_H-M   'P 1'
#
loop_
_entity.id
_entity.type
_entity.pdbx_description
1 polymer ?
#
loop_
_entity_poly.entity_id
_entity_poly.type
_entity_poly.pdbx_seq_one_letter_code
_entity_poly.pdbx_strand_id
1 'polypeptide(L)'
;MNQHAKLRFGHSACPHDCPSTCALEVELLDENRIGRVHGAKANSYTAGVVCAKVARYADRVHHPDRLLKPLIRARAKGEGAWKESSWDAALDLVAEKFLKAEETYGSETVWPYY
;
A
#
# COMPACT_ATOMS: atom_id res chain seq x y z
N MET A 1 -12.12 -34.03 -16.40
CA MET A 1 -11.36 -33.02 -17.19
C MET A 1 -11.45 -31.72 -16.41
N ASN A 2 -10.41 -31.37 -15.66
CA ASN A 2 -10.44 -30.20 -14.78
C ASN A 2 -10.56 -28.94 -15.64
N GLN A 3 -11.75 -28.35 -15.70
CA GLN A 3 -11.92 -27.03 -16.28
C GLN A 3 -11.13 -26.06 -15.41
N HIS A 4 -10.03 -25.53 -15.93
CA HIS A 4 -9.36 -24.42 -15.31
C HIS A 4 -10.35 -23.25 -15.30
N ALA A 5 -10.70 -22.78 -14.10
CA ALA A 5 -11.54 -21.59 -13.95
C ALA A 5 -10.94 -20.47 -14.81
N LYS A 6 -11.81 -19.72 -15.50
CA LYS A 6 -11.39 -18.62 -16.38
C LYS A 6 -10.91 -17.47 -15.49
N LEU A 7 -9.62 -17.46 -15.17
CA LEU A 7 -9.00 -16.45 -14.33
C LEU A 7 -8.95 -15.11 -15.07
N ARG A 8 -9.41 -14.04 -14.41
CA ARG A 8 -9.23 -12.65 -14.87
C ARG A 8 -7.91 -12.13 -14.33
N PHE A 9 -7.15 -11.42 -15.15
CA PHE A 9 -5.90 -10.78 -14.74
C PHE A 9 -6.02 -9.26 -14.79
N GLY A 10 -5.42 -8.60 -13.80
CA GLY A 10 -5.15 -7.17 -13.80
C GLY A 10 -3.65 -6.91 -13.96
N HIS A 11 -3.29 -5.77 -14.53
CA HIS A 11 -1.89 -5.35 -14.67
C HIS A 11 -1.52 -4.33 -13.60
N SER A 12 -0.31 -4.45 -13.08
CA SER A 12 0.23 -3.52 -12.08
C SER A 12 1.76 -3.46 -12.17
N ALA A 13 2.38 -2.63 -11.33
CA ALA A 13 3.82 -2.58 -11.16
C ALA A 13 4.17 -2.95 -9.71
N CYS A 14 5.31 -3.59 -9.52
CA CYS A 14 5.83 -3.91 -8.20
C CYS A 14 6.13 -2.62 -7.42
N PRO A 15 5.51 -2.40 -6.24
CA PRO A 15 5.71 -1.17 -5.47
C PRO A 15 6.89 -1.28 -4.51
N HIS A 16 7.71 -2.34 -4.60
CA HIS A 16 8.92 -2.40 -3.80
C HIS A 16 9.93 -1.37 -4.29
N ASP A 17 10.60 -0.75 -3.32
CA ASP A 17 11.78 0.07 -3.56
C ASP A 17 12.98 -0.84 -3.89
N CYS A 18 12.95 -1.38 -5.10
CA CYS A 18 14.10 -2.02 -5.73
C CYS A 18 14.24 -1.51 -7.16
N PRO A 19 15.46 -1.53 -7.74
CA PRO A 19 15.70 -0.98 -9.07
C PRO A 19 14.94 -1.67 -10.21
N SER A 20 14.37 -2.86 -9.98
CA SER A 20 13.73 -3.64 -11.04
C SER A 20 12.34 -3.14 -11.44
N THR A 21 11.58 -2.54 -10.50
CA THR A 21 10.17 -2.11 -10.68
C THR A 21 9.36 -3.04 -11.59
N CYS A 22 9.35 -4.35 -11.27
CA CYS A 22 8.84 -5.39 -12.15
C CYS A 22 7.39 -5.13 -12.58
N ALA A 23 7.07 -5.29 -13.86
CA ALA A 23 5.68 -5.34 -14.34
C ALA A 23 5.00 -6.64 -13.86
N LEU A 24 3.75 -6.55 -13.43
CA LEU A 24 3.01 -7.63 -12.79
C LEU A 24 1.72 -7.99 -13.54
N GLU A 25 1.36 -9.27 -13.46
CA GLU A 25 0.04 -9.82 -13.78
C GLU A 25 -0.56 -10.39 -12.49
N VAL A 26 -1.69 -9.84 -12.06
CA VAL A 26 -2.34 -10.16 -10.79
C VAL A 26 -3.64 -10.89 -11.07
N GLU A 27 -3.82 -12.07 -10.47
CA GLU A 27 -5.11 -12.77 -10.53
C GLU A 27 -6.18 -11.97 -9.78
N LEU A 28 -7.32 -11.73 -10.43
CA LEU A 28 -8.49 -11.08 -9.83
C LEU A 28 -9.53 -12.16 -9.53
N LEU A 29 -9.68 -12.51 -8.25
CA LEU A 29 -10.63 -13.54 -7.81
C LEU A 29 -12.06 -12.98 -7.76
N ASP A 30 -12.21 -11.73 -7.34
CA ASP A 30 -13.45 -10.95 -7.36
C ASP A 30 -13.15 -9.44 -7.46
N GLU A 31 -14.10 -8.57 -7.11
CA GLU A 31 -13.93 -7.10 -7.15
C GLU A 31 -12.97 -6.57 -6.08
N ASN A 32 -12.85 -7.25 -4.94
CA ASN A 32 -12.10 -6.80 -3.77
C ASN A 32 -10.97 -7.75 -3.36
N ARG A 33 -10.80 -8.86 -4.08
CA ARG A 33 -9.83 -9.90 -3.72
C ARG A 33 -8.93 -10.30 -4.89
N ILE A 34 -7.63 -10.16 -4.65
CA ILE A 34 -6.57 -10.68 -5.53
C ILE A 34 -6.14 -12.09 -5.14
N GLY A 35 -5.70 -12.86 -6.13
CA GLY A 35 -5.07 -14.18 -6.01
C GLY A 35 -3.56 -14.10 -6.16
N ARG A 36 -2.96 -15.05 -6.88
CA ARG A 36 -1.49 -15.06 -7.06
C ARG A 36 -1.02 -13.85 -7.88
N VAL A 37 0.19 -13.42 -7.58
CA VAL A 37 0.88 -12.34 -8.28
C VAL A 37 2.01 -12.94 -9.11
N HIS A 38 2.00 -12.66 -10.40
CA HIS A 38 2.96 -13.14 -11.39
C HIS A 38 3.74 -11.96 -11.97
N GLY A 39 4.90 -12.23 -12.56
CA GLY A 39 5.53 -11.26 -13.46
C GLY A 39 4.74 -11.18 -14.75
N ALA A 40 4.63 -10.00 -15.34
CA ALA A 40 4.00 -9.85 -16.63
C ALA A 40 4.82 -10.57 -17.70
N LYS A 41 4.19 -11.46 -18.49
CA LYS A 41 4.88 -12.21 -19.55
C LYS A 41 5.36 -11.30 -20.69
N ALA A 42 4.63 -10.20 -20.92
CA ALA A 42 4.98 -9.20 -21.92
C ALA A 42 6.22 -8.37 -21.53
N ASN A 43 6.66 -8.40 -20.27
CA ASN A 43 7.88 -7.73 -19.85
C ASN A 43 9.10 -8.61 -20.11
N SER A 44 9.80 -8.35 -21.21
CA SER A 44 10.97 -9.13 -21.63
C SER A 44 12.08 -9.14 -20.57
N TYR A 45 12.22 -8.07 -19.78
CA TYR A 45 13.26 -7.97 -18.75
C TYR A 45 13.08 -8.98 -17.62
N THR A 46 11.85 -9.18 -17.14
CA THR A 46 11.56 -10.13 -16.05
C THR A 46 11.05 -11.48 -16.55
N ALA A 47 10.64 -11.58 -17.82
CA ALA A 47 10.18 -12.80 -18.47
C ALA A 47 9.16 -13.61 -17.63
N GLY A 48 8.20 -12.91 -17.01
CA GLY A 48 7.19 -13.52 -16.14
C GLY A 48 7.64 -13.88 -14.72
N VAL A 49 8.92 -13.69 -14.37
CA VAL A 49 9.48 -14.01 -13.06
C VAL A 49 9.28 -12.86 -12.08
N VAL A 50 8.91 -13.21 -10.84
CA VAL A 50 8.90 -12.31 -9.68
C VAL A 50 9.66 -12.93 -8.52
N CYS A 51 10.25 -12.11 -7.66
CA CYS A 51 10.94 -12.60 -6.46
C CYS A 51 9.95 -13.17 -5.43
N ALA A 52 10.45 -13.97 -4.48
CA ALA A 52 9.63 -14.58 -3.43
C ALA A 52 8.83 -13.58 -2.58
N LYS A 53 9.33 -12.33 -2.44
CA LYS A 53 8.61 -11.26 -1.72
C LYS A 53 7.30 -10.91 -2.44
N VAL A 54 7.38 -10.73 -3.76
CA VAL A 54 6.24 -10.31 -4.59
C VAL A 54 5.27 -11.46 -4.82
N ALA A 55 5.77 -12.69 -4.97
CA ALA A 55 4.92 -13.88 -5.12
C ALA A 55 3.91 -14.07 -3.96
N ARG A 56 4.19 -13.48 -2.79
CA ARG A 56 3.35 -13.53 -1.59
C ARG A 56 2.60 -12.24 -1.30
N TYR A 57 2.46 -11.33 -2.27
CA TYR A 57 1.79 -10.04 -2.03
C TYR A 57 0.32 -10.18 -1.63
N ALA A 58 -0.36 -11.22 -2.07
CA ALA A 58 -1.73 -11.51 -1.65
C ALA A 58 -1.85 -11.66 -0.12
N ASP A 59 -0.88 -12.31 0.52
CA ASP A 59 -0.82 -12.46 1.98
C ASP A 59 -0.74 -11.09 2.68
N ARG A 60 0.01 -10.14 2.11
CA ARG A 60 0.17 -8.79 2.65
C ARG A 60 -1.08 -7.93 2.42
N VAL A 61 -1.66 -7.98 1.22
CA VAL A 61 -2.86 -7.20 0.86
C VAL A 61 -4.06 -7.62 1.71
N HIS A 62 -4.16 -8.90 2.02
CA HIS A 62 -5.25 -9.51 2.79
C HIS A 62 -4.89 -9.82 4.24
N HIS A 63 -3.78 -9.30 4.75
CA HIS A 63 -3.34 -9.58 6.12
C HIS A 63 -4.40 -9.11 7.14
N PRO A 64 -4.73 -9.90 8.17
CA PRO A 64 -5.75 -9.53 9.17
C PRO A 64 -5.40 -8.22 9.88
N ASP A 65 -4.12 -7.96 10.13
CA ASP A 65 -3.65 -6.77 10.84
C ASP A 65 -3.40 -5.56 9.91
N ARG A 66 -3.85 -5.59 8.66
CA ARG A 66 -3.68 -4.46 7.73
C ARG A 66 -4.41 -3.24 8.30
N LEU A 67 -3.75 -2.07 8.25
CA LEU A 67 -4.39 -0.81 8.60
C LEU A 67 -5.43 -0.44 7.54
N LEU A 68 -6.71 -0.47 7.93
CA LEU A 68 -7.86 -0.20 7.03
C LEU A 68 -8.48 1.17 7.26
N LYS A 69 -8.14 1.85 8.37
CA LYS A 69 -8.71 3.15 8.75
C LYS A 69 -7.61 4.08 9.29
N PRO A 70 -7.80 5.40 9.16
CA PRO A 70 -6.96 6.38 9.84
C PRO A 70 -6.98 6.18 11.36
N LEU A 71 -5.82 6.39 12.00
CA LEU A 71 -5.66 6.31 13.44
C LEU A 71 -5.02 7.60 13.96
N ILE A 72 -5.52 8.09 15.10
CA ILE A 72 -4.94 9.24 15.82
C ILE A 72 -4.35 8.74 17.14
N ARG A 73 -3.14 9.21 17.48
CA ARG A 73 -2.45 8.81 18.70
C ARG A 73 -3.23 9.33 19.92
N ALA A 74 -3.55 8.43 20.86
CA ALA A 74 -4.35 8.75 22.04
C ALA A 74 -3.50 9.07 23.30
N ARG A 75 -2.21 8.72 23.30
CA ARG A 75 -1.27 8.96 24.42
C ARG A 75 0.09 9.45 23.93
N ALA A 76 1.11 9.44 24.78
CA ALA A 76 2.45 9.86 24.39
C ALA A 76 3.04 8.95 23.29
N LYS A 77 4.01 9.50 22.54
CA LYS A 77 4.70 8.74 21.48
C LYS A 77 5.42 7.55 22.12
N GLY A 78 5.23 6.36 21.56
CA GLY A 78 5.85 5.12 22.04
C GLY A 78 4.94 4.24 22.89
N GLU A 79 3.81 4.75 23.40
CA GLU A 79 2.88 3.96 24.22
C GLU A 79 1.97 3.01 23.40
N GLY A 80 1.96 3.12 22.07
CA GLY A 80 1.15 2.25 21.21
C GLY A 80 -0.37 2.46 21.32
N ALA A 81 -0.82 3.53 21.98
CA ALA A 81 -2.25 3.83 22.13
C ALA A 81 -2.80 4.66 20.95
N TRP A 82 -3.76 4.08 20.23
CA TRP A 82 -4.38 4.65 19.03
C TRP A 82 -5.90 4.63 19.13
N LYS A 83 -6.55 5.62 18.51
CA LYS A 83 -8.00 5.69 18.34
C LYS A 83 -8.33 5.79 16.85
N GLU A 84 -9.36 5.08 16.40
CA GLU A 84 -9.87 5.21 15.02
C GLU A 84 -10.37 6.63 14.73
N SER A 85 -10.22 7.08 13.49
CA SER A 85 -10.69 8.37 12.97
C SER A 85 -11.30 8.22 11.57
N SER A 86 -12.11 9.19 11.17
CA SER A 86 -12.44 9.39 9.75
C SER A 86 -11.25 9.98 9.00
N TRP A 87 -11.30 9.89 7.67
CA TRP A 87 -10.32 10.53 6.79
C TRP A 87 -10.34 12.06 6.95
N ASP A 88 -11.53 12.68 6.93
CA ASP A 88 -11.66 14.12 7.07
C ASP A 88 -11.02 14.61 8.38
N ALA A 89 -11.40 14.02 9.52
CA ALA A 89 -10.85 14.43 10.82
C ALA A 89 -9.34 14.19 10.95
N ALA A 90 -8.80 13.13 10.30
CA ALA A 90 -7.38 12.87 10.31
C ALA A 90 -6.60 13.87 9.45
N LEU A 91 -7.12 14.22 8.27
CA LEU A 91 -6.53 15.18 7.35
C LEU A 91 -6.62 16.61 7.90
N ASP A 92 -7.76 16.99 8.46
CA ASP A 92 -7.96 18.29 9.13
C ASP A 92 -6.95 18.46 10.27
N LEU A 93 -6.78 17.44 11.11
CA LEU A 93 -5.79 17.48 12.20
C LEU A 93 -4.37 17.70 11.67
N VAL A 94 -3.97 17.01 10.59
CA VAL A 94 -2.63 17.19 9.99
C VAL A 94 -2.49 18.60 9.43
N ALA A 95 -3.47 19.08 8.66
CA ALA A 95 -3.46 20.40 8.06
C ALA A 95 -3.39 21.51 9.13
N GLU A 96 -4.21 21.43 10.17
CA GLU A 96 -4.16 22.37 11.29
C GLU A 96 -2.79 22.41 11.98
N LYS A 97 -2.14 21.26 12.14
CA LYS A 97 -0.81 21.18 12.77
C LYS A 97 0.28 21.75 11.88
N PHE A 98 0.19 21.55 10.56
CA PHE A 98 1.12 22.15 9.61
C PHE A 98 0.97 23.66 9.58
N LEU A 99 -0.25 24.19 9.45
CA LEU A 99 -0.51 25.63 9.43
C LEU A 99 -0.02 26.33 10.71
N LYS A 100 -0.28 25.73 11.88
CA LYS A 100 0.20 26.27 13.17
C LYS A 100 1.73 26.27 13.26
N ALA A 101 2.38 25.22 12.76
CA ALA A 101 3.83 25.14 12.76
C ALA A 101 4.44 26.17 11.81
N GLU A 102 3.89 26.30 10.60
CA GLU A 102 4.28 27.30 9.61
C GLU A 102 4.14 28.73 10.15
N GLU A 103 2.99 29.06 10.75
CA GLU A 103 2.75 30.38 11.35
C GLU A 103 3.78 30.71 12.45
N THR A 104 4.21 29.71 13.21
CA THR A 104 5.13 29.90 14.34
C THR A 104 6.61 29.90 13.92
N TYR A 105 6.99 29.05 12.97
CA TYR A 105 8.38 28.70 12.70
C TYR A 105 8.80 28.86 11.23
N GLY A 106 7.90 29.25 10.34
CA GLY A 106 8.13 29.28 8.89
C GLY A 106 7.81 27.95 8.20
N SER A 107 7.57 28.00 6.89
CA SER A 107 7.14 26.87 6.07
C SER A 107 8.13 25.69 6.07
N GLU A 108 9.42 26.00 6.24
CA GLU A 108 10.56 25.08 6.23
C GLU A 108 10.55 24.11 7.43
N THR A 109 9.71 24.36 8.44
CA THR A 109 9.50 23.46 9.58
C THR A 109 8.80 22.15 9.18
N VAL A 110 8.02 22.17 8.08
CA VAL A 110 7.34 20.99 7.57
C VAL A 110 8.23 20.32 6.52
N TRP A 111 8.87 19.22 6.90
CA TRP A 111 9.73 18.45 5.98
C TRP A 111 8.94 17.29 5.34
N PRO A 112 8.65 17.34 4.03
CA PRO A 112 8.20 16.18 3.29
C PRO A 112 9.37 15.20 3.10
N TYR A 113 9.24 14.01 3.68
CA TYR A 113 10.16 12.89 3.44
C TYR A 113 9.66 12.06 2.26
N TYR A 114 10.50 11.91 1.23
CA TYR A 114 10.23 11.16 0.01
C TYR A 114 10.96 9.82 0.04
#